data_AF-A0AAJ5F3Y3-F1
#
_entry.id   AF-A0AAJ5F3Y3-F1
#
_cell.length_a   1.000
_cell.length_b   1.000
_cell.length_c   1.000
_cell.angle_alpha   90.00
_cell.angle_beta   90.00
_cell.angle_gamma   90.00
#
_symmetry.space_group_name_H-M   'P 1'
#
loop_
_entity.id
_entity.type
_entity.pdbx_description
1 polymer ?
#
loop_
_entity_poly.entity_id
_entity_poly.type
_entity_poly.pdbx_seq_one_letter_code
_entity_poly.pdbx_strand_id
1 'polypeptide(L)'
;MPRKAFVGSRLAPATGPFSDVVQSGKLVSLSGRVGQDPASATLVQGGAPEQARQIFRNIRLRLKEIGLDLGSSFPREGRSGAPVVGPRRRVQ
;
A
#
# COMPACT_ATOMS: atom_id res chain seq x y z
N MET A 1 -19.60 -6.41 7.27
CA MET A 1 -18.28 -6.02 7.83
C MET A 1 -17.84 -4.69 7.23
N PRO A 2 -17.40 -3.70 8.03
CA PRO A 2 -16.96 -2.41 7.50
C PRO A 2 -15.64 -2.54 6.74
N ARG A 3 -15.56 -1.89 5.57
CA ARG A 3 -14.35 -1.82 4.75
C ARG A 3 -13.70 -0.45 4.92
N LYS A 4 -12.38 -0.43 5.14
CA LYS A 4 -11.60 0.81 5.25
C LYS A 4 -10.66 0.90 4.05
N ALA A 5 -10.88 1.88 3.19
CA ALA A 5 -10.01 2.19 2.07
C ALA A 5 -8.91 3.17 2.52
N PHE A 6 -7.69 2.93 2.05
CA PHE A 6 -6.55 3.83 2.21
C PHE A 6 -6.07 4.26 0.84
N VAL A 7 -6.15 5.57 0.58
CA VAL A 7 -5.52 6.24 -0.55
C VAL A 7 -4.34 7.00 0.05
N GLY A 8 -3.13 6.73 -0.40
CA GLY A 8 -1.95 7.38 0.18
C GLY A 8 -1.08 8.02 -0.89
N SER A 9 -0.09 8.74 -0.40
CA SER A 9 0.53 9.87 -1.10
C SER A 9 2.00 9.68 -1.43
N ARG A 10 2.69 8.68 -0.83
CA ARG A 10 4.15 8.50 -0.99
C ARG A 10 4.57 7.67 -2.19
N LEU A 11 3.66 6.86 -2.72
CA LEU A 11 3.83 6.13 -3.95
C LEU A 11 2.90 6.74 -4.98
N ALA A 12 3.19 6.56 -6.27
CA ALA A 12 2.32 7.03 -7.35
C ALA A 12 0.85 6.75 -6.99
N PRO A 13 0.00 7.79 -6.90
CA PRO A 13 -1.38 7.66 -6.49
C PRO A 13 -2.12 6.76 -7.48
N ALA A 14 -3.22 6.15 -7.02
CA ALA A 14 -4.08 5.38 -7.90
C ALA A 14 -4.58 6.26 -9.07
N THR A 15 -4.22 5.91 -10.31
CA THR A 15 -4.55 6.68 -11.51
C THR A 15 -5.98 6.40 -12.03
N GLY A 16 -6.92 5.98 -11.16
CA GLY A 16 -8.27 5.58 -11.58
C GLY A 16 -9.23 5.39 -10.39
N PRO A 17 -10.49 4.96 -10.65
CA PRO A 17 -11.54 4.80 -9.63
C PRO A 17 -11.33 3.52 -8.78
N PHE A 18 -10.14 3.34 -8.23
CA PHE A 18 -9.80 2.23 -7.35
C PHE A 18 -9.09 2.71 -6.09
N SER A 19 -9.21 1.91 -5.02
CA SER A 19 -8.48 2.14 -3.78
C SER A 19 -7.15 1.41 -3.82
N ASP A 20 -6.08 2.14 -3.49
CA ASP A 20 -4.73 1.59 -3.46
C ASP A 20 -4.61 0.42 -2.46
N VAL A 21 -5.27 0.55 -1.30
CA VAL A 21 -5.37 -0.51 -0.29
C VAL A 21 -6.76 -0.52 0.34
N VAL A 22 -7.30 -1.71 0.58
CA VAL A 22 -8.57 -1.90 1.30
C VAL A 22 -8.37 -2.92 2.41
N GLN A 23 -8.73 -2.54 3.64
CA GLN A 23 -8.77 -3.44 4.79
C GLN A 23 -10.21 -3.84 5.10
N SER A 24 -10.43 -5.13 5.27
CA SER A 24 -11.70 -5.72 5.73
C SER A 24 -11.41 -6.68 6.88
N GLY A 25 -11.54 -6.19 8.12
CA GLY A 25 -11.14 -6.95 9.31
C GLY A 25 -9.65 -7.29 9.31
N LYS A 26 -9.33 -8.58 9.26
CA LYS A 26 -7.96 -9.15 9.23
C LYS A 26 -7.46 -9.46 7.81
N LEU A 27 -8.14 -8.97 6.78
CA LEU A 27 -7.71 -9.11 5.39
C LEU A 27 -7.32 -7.72 4.84
N VAL A 28 -6.17 -7.65 4.19
CA VAL A 28 -5.73 -6.47 3.43
C VAL A 28 -5.64 -6.86 1.97
N SER A 29 -6.35 -6.13 1.11
CA SER A 29 -6.22 -6.22 -0.33
C SER A 29 -5.41 -5.03 -0.84
N LEU A 30 -4.35 -5.33 -1.59
CA LEU A 30 -3.45 -4.35 -2.19
C LEU A 30 -3.67 -4.34 -3.70
N SER A 31 -3.68 -3.15 -4.29
CA SER A 31 -3.63 -3.02 -5.74
C SER A 31 -2.25 -3.41 -6.29
N GLY A 32 -2.21 -3.89 -7.53
CA GLY A 32 -0.96 -4.22 -8.22
C GLY A 32 -0.01 -3.02 -8.24
N ARG A 33 1.26 -3.26 -7.92
CA ARG A 33 2.31 -2.23 -7.98
C ARG A 33 3.28 -2.53 -9.11
N VAL A 34 3.68 -1.47 -9.78
CA VAL A 34 4.66 -1.48 -10.88
C VAL A 34 6.05 -1.25 -10.30
N GLY A 35 7.07 -1.81 -10.95
CA GLY A 35 8.49 -1.64 -10.61
C GLY A 35 9.04 -0.26 -10.98
N GLN A 36 8.27 0.79 -10.67
CA GLN A 36 8.66 2.18 -10.87
C GLN A 36 9.35 2.72 -9.62
N ASP A 37 10.32 3.61 -9.81
CA ASP A 37 10.90 4.38 -8.73
C ASP A 37 9.88 5.44 -8.27
N PRO A 38 9.51 5.47 -6.98
CA PRO A 38 8.56 6.45 -6.46
C PRO A 38 9.04 7.91 -6.56
N ALA A 39 10.34 8.17 -6.69
CA ALA A 39 10.87 9.52 -6.83
C ALA A 39 10.77 10.06 -8.27
N SER A 40 11.10 9.22 -9.26
CA SER A 40 11.10 9.62 -10.68
C SER A 40 9.79 9.29 -11.41
N ALA A 41 8.95 8.45 -10.83
CA ALA A 41 7.78 7.85 -11.49
C ALA A 41 8.11 7.09 -12.79
N THR A 42 9.35 6.64 -12.96
CA THR A 42 9.81 5.87 -14.13
C THR A 42 10.12 4.43 -13.75
N LEU A 43 10.01 3.50 -14.72
CA LEU A 43 10.41 2.12 -14.54
C LEU A 43 11.91 2.02 -14.25
N VAL A 44 12.28 1.18 -13.27
CA VAL A 44 13.69 0.92 -12.99
C VAL A 44 14.34 0.17 -14.16
N GLN A 45 15.57 0.56 -14.46
CA GLN A 45 16.43 -0.10 -15.44
C GLN A 45 16.95 -1.43 -14.86
N GLY A 46 17.34 -2.38 -15.73
CA GLY A 46 17.86 -3.69 -15.33
C GLY A 46 16.90 -4.87 -15.54
N GLY A 47 15.77 -4.65 -16.21
CA GLY A 47 14.85 -5.69 -16.65
C GLY A 47 14.01 -6.31 -15.52
N ALA A 48 13.45 -7.49 -15.79
CA ALA A 48 12.51 -8.18 -14.90
C ALA A 48 12.99 -8.36 -13.44
N PRO A 49 14.25 -8.75 -13.14
CA PRO A 49 14.65 -8.97 -11.74
C PRO A 49 14.71 -7.67 -10.92
N GLU A 50 15.22 -6.58 -11.49
CA GLU A 50 15.25 -5.29 -10.79
C GLU A 50 13.85 -4.71 -10.62
N GLN A 51 12.99 -4.85 -11.64
CA GLN A 51 11.59 -4.47 -11.55
C GLN A 51 10.86 -5.27 -10.47
N ALA A 52 11.07 -6.58 -10.38
CA ALA A 52 10.48 -7.41 -9.34
C ALA A 52 10.92 -6.96 -7.94
N ARG A 53 12.22 -6.70 -7.73
CA ARG A 53 12.71 -6.15 -6.45
C ARG A 53 12.06 -4.80 -6.14
N GLN A 54 11.91 -3.93 -7.15
CA GLN A 54 11.27 -2.65 -6.97
C GLN A 54 9.78 -2.77 -6.63
N ILE A 55 9.07 -3.72 -7.24
CA ILE A 55 7.66 -4.03 -6.92
C ILE A 55 7.55 -4.37 -5.43
N PHE A 56 8.39 -5.29 -4.92
CA PHE A 56 8.37 -5.65 -3.51
C PHE A 56 8.74 -4.48 -2.58
N ARG A 57 9.71 -3.63 -2.98
CA ARG A 57 10.03 -2.40 -2.24
C ARG A 57 8.83 -1.45 -2.16
N ASN A 58 8.12 -1.24 -3.27
CA ASN A 58 6.93 -0.41 -3.32
C ASN A 58 5.78 -0.99 -2.47
N ILE A 59 5.54 -2.30 -2.56
CA ILE A 59 4.54 -2.98 -1.71
C ILE A 59 4.89 -2.83 -0.23
N ARG A 60 6.15 -3.03 0.14
CA ARG A 60 6.63 -2.89 1.53
C ARG A 60 6.42 -1.48 2.06
N LEU A 61 6.76 -0.45 1.27
CA LEU A 61 6.53 0.95 1.64
C LEU A 61 5.04 1.21 1.90
N ARG A 62 4.16 0.64 1.06
CA ARG A 62 2.71 0.78 1.21
C ARG A 62 2.17 0.10 2.46
N LEU A 63 2.63 -1.11 2.75
CA LEU A 63 2.25 -1.83 3.97
C LEU A 63 2.68 -1.07 5.23
N LYS A 64 3.86 -0.44 5.21
CA LYS A 64 4.34 0.37 6.35
C LYS A 64 3.44 1.55 6.67
N GLU A 65 2.77 2.15 5.68
CA GLU A 65 1.82 3.25 5.91
C GLU A 65 0.59 2.83 6.73
N ILE A 66 0.24 1.54 6.71
CA ILE A 66 -0.85 0.95 7.50
C ILE A 66 -0.34 0.16 8.71
N GLY A 67 0.94 0.29 9.06
CA GLY A 67 1.54 -0.38 10.21
C GLY A 67 1.83 -1.87 10.00
N LEU A 68 1.94 -2.33 8.76
CA LEU A 68 2.29 -3.71 8.39
C LEU A 68 3.66 -3.76 7.68
N ASP A 69 4.20 -4.97 7.54
CA ASP A 69 5.40 -5.31 6.77
C ASP A 69 5.16 -6.64 6.01
N LEU A 70 6.01 -6.95 5.01
CA LEU A 70 5.84 -8.14 4.16
C LEU A 70 5.76 -9.47 4.94
N GLY A 71 6.42 -9.53 6.11
CA GLY A 71 6.42 -10.70 6.98
C GLY A 71 5.55 -10.56 8.24
N SER A 72 4.91 -9.40 8.47
CA SER A 72 4.15 -9.21 9.70
C SER A 72 2.75 -9.78 9.57
N SER A 73 2.39 -10.71 10.45
CA SER A 73 1.00 -10.96 10.79
C SER A 73 0.42 -9.74 11.52
N PHE A 74 -0.89 -9.48 11.37
CA PHE A 74 -1.57 -8.42 12.11
C PHE A 74 -1.11 -8.36 13.58
N PRO A 75 -0.82 -7.16 14.11
CA PRO A 75 -0.56 -7.03 15.54
C PRO A 75 -1.75 -7.64 16.29
N ARG A 76 -1.48 -8.52 17.25
CA ARG A 76 -2.51 -8.98 18.19
C ARG A 76 -3.13 -7.73 18.82
N GLU A 77 -4.46 -7.64 18.79
CA GLU A 77 -5.27 -6.53 19.31
C GLU A 77 -4.64 -5.94 20.59
N GLY A 78 -4.22 -4.67 20.57
CA GLY A 78 -3.68 -4.00 21.77
C GLY A 78 -2.44 -3.11 21.62
N ARG A 79 -1.74 -3.07 20.47
CA ARG A 79 -0.68 -2.06 20.25
C ARG A 79 -1.21 -0.87 19.47
N SER A 80 -1.40 0.23 20.20
CA SER A 80 -1.64 1.58 19.71
C SER A 80 -0.55 1.99 18.72
N GLY A 81 -0.81 1.77 17.43
CA GLY A 81 -0.15 2.44 16.32
C GLY A 81 -1.20 3.32 15.68
N ALA A 82 -1.14 4.63 15.91
CA ALA A 82 -2.13 5.57 15.40
C ALA A 82 -2.24 5.44 13.86
N PRO A 83 -3.44 5.24 13.30
CA PRO A 83 -3.60 5.23 11.86
C PRO A 83 -3.27 6.63 11.33
N VAL A 84 -2.31 6.74 10.42
CA VAL A 84 -2.12 7.97 9.62
C VAL A 84 -3.36 8.09 8.74
N VAL A 85 -4.35 8.86 9.21
CA VAL A 85 -5.61 9.11 8.53
C VAL A 85 -5.36 10.10 7.40
N GLY A 86 -5.14 9.58 6.19
CA GLY A 86 -5.37 10.34 4.96
C GLY A 86 -6.86 10.65 4.77
N PRO A 87 -7.22 11.63 3.91
CA PRO A 87 -8.58 12.14 3.79
C PRO A 87 -9.57 11.02 3.45
N ARG A 88 -10.56 10.84 4.33
CA ARG A 88 -11.59 9.80 4.24
C ARG A 88 -12.59 10.18 3.14
N ARG A 89 -12.58 9.49 2.00
CA ARG A 89 -13.74 9.50 1.10
C ARG A 89 -14.56 8.24 1.34
N ARG A 90 -15.80 8.44 1.82
CA ARG A 90 -16.86 7.41 1.77
C ARG A 90 -17.04 7.04 0.31
N VAL A 91 -16.78 5.78 -0.03
CA VAL A 91 -17.29 5.21 -1.28
C VAL A 91 -18.77 4.93 -1.00
N GLN A 92 -19.64 5.65 -1.70
CA GLN A 92 -21.07 5.32 -1.79
C GLN A 92 -21.23 4.07 -2.64
#